data_AF-A0A7I0JQ59-F1
#
_entry.id   AF-A0A7I0JQ59-F1
#
_cell.length_a   1.000
_cell.length_b   1.000
_cell.length_c   1.000
_cell.angle_alpha   90.00
_cell.angle_beta   90.00
_cell.angle_gamma   90.00
#
_symmetry.space_group_name_H-M   'P 1'
#
loop_
_entity.id
_entity.type
_entity.pdbx_description
1 polymer ?
#
loop_
_entity_poly.entity_id
_entity_poly.type
_entity_poly.pdbx_seq_one_letter_code
_entity_poly.pdbx_strand_id
1 'polypeptide(L)'
;MKAANPDLPEIKYGNVTEGSLQYSIYQGKHYGLPLAMTIPVFIYRKDLFEKAGIDKVPVTWDEYVAAAKKLHSSDVAGNTLCLGGQDAHMSGDW
;
A
#
# COMPACT_ATOMS: atom_id res chain seq x y z
N MET A 1 -10.57 5.36 -26.73
CA MET A 1 -9.15 5.02 -27.02
C MET A 1 -9.18 3.93 -28.09
N LYS A 2 -8.75 4.01 -29.35
CA LYS A 2 -7.88 4.82 -30.22
C LYS A 2 -8.40 6.20 -30.68
N ALA A 3 -8.96 7.02 -29.79
CA ALA A 3 -9.78 8.17 -30.20
C ALA A 3 -9.01 9.34 -30.86
N ALA A 4 -7.67 9.27 -30.96
CA ALA A 4 -6.84 10.31 -31.58
C ALA A 4 -5.80 9.79 -32.60
N ASN A 5 -5.47 8.50 -32.59
CA ASN A 5 -4.53 7.90 -33.53
C ASN A 5 -4.92 6.43 -33.82
N PRO A 6 -5.43 6.11 -35.03
CA PRO A 6 -5.87 4.78 -35.40
C PRO A 6 -4.74 3.75 -35.55
N ASP A 7 -3.50 4.21 -35.77
CA ASP A 7 -2.32 3.37 -35.99
C ASP A 7 -1.74 2.78 -34.69
N LEU A 8 -2.22 3.26 -33.54
CA LEU A 8 -1.79 2.71 -32.26
C LEU A 8 -2.22 1.25 -32.11
N PRO A 9 -1.36 0.41 -31.50
CA PRO A 9 -1.69 -0.97 -31.21
C PRO A 9 -2.89 -1.05 -30.25
N GLU A 10 -3.63 -2.15 -30.33
CA GLU A 10 -4.69 -2.41 -29.37
C GLU A 10 -4.13 -2.57 -27.96
N ILE A 11 -4.90 -2.10 -26.99
CA ILE A 11 -4.60 -2.32 -25.57
C ILE A 11 -4.73 -3.82 -25.29
N LYS A 12 -3.62 -4.44 -24.90
CA LYS A 12 -3.57 -5.85 -24.51
C LYS A 12 -3.74 -5.97 -23.00
N TYR A 13 -4.99 -6.06 -22.54
CA TYR A 13 -5.29 -6.23 -21.11
C TYR A 13 -4.66 -7.50 -20.50
N GLY A 14 -4.39 -8.54 -21.30
CA GLY A 14 -3.66 -9.73 -20.83
C GLY A 14 -2.21 -9.49 -20.40
N ASN A 15 -1.64 -8.31 -20.68
CA ASN A 15 -0.32 -7.91 -20.17
C ASN A 15 -0.39 -7.22 -18.80
N VAL A 16 -1.61 -7.02 -18.27
CA VAL A 16 -1.87 -6.39 -16.98
C VAL A 16 -2.33 -7.47 -16.01
N THR A 17 -1.93 -7.39 -14.74
CA THR A 17 -2.30 -8.41 -13.75
C THR A 17 -3.80 -8.37 -13.47
N GLU A 18 -4.42 -9.54 -13.33
CA GLU A 18 -5.87 -9.66 -13.07
C GLU A 18 -6.32 -8.83 -11.87
N GLY A 19 -5.55 -8.87 -10.77
CA GLY A 19 -5.86 -8.12 -9.55
C GLY A 19 -5.92 -6.60 -9.75
N SER A 20 -5.14 -6.06 -10.68
CA SER A 20 -5.17 -4.62 -10.98
C SER A 20 -6.31 -4.24 -11.92
N LEU A 21 -6.70 -5.13 -12.84
CA LEU A 21 -7.78 -4.89 -13.80
C LEU A 21 -9.15 -4.74 -13.11
N GLN A 22 -9.37 -5.46 -12.01
CA GLN A 22 -10.61 -5.41 -11.23
C GLN A 22 -10.97 -3.97 -10.80
N TYR A 23 -9.99 -3.10 -10.56
CA TYR A 23 -10.22 -1.69 -10.23
C TYR A 23 -10.71 -0.82 -11.41
N SER A 24 -10.61 -1.33 -12.63
CA SER A 24 -10.96 -0.63 -13.86
C SER A 24 -12.18 -1.21 -14.59
N ILE A 25 -12.77 -2.29 -14.06
CA ILE A 25 -13.91 -2.98 -14.66
C ILE A 25 -15.20 -2.58 -13.95
N TYR A 26 -16.20 -2.17 -14.73
CA TYR A 26 -17.56 -1.95 -14.24
C TYR A 26 -18.54 -2.59 -15.22
N GLN A 27 -19.47 -3.40 -14.72
CA GLN A 27 -20.44 -4.14 -15.56
C GLN A 27 -19.79 -4.90 -16.74
N GLY A 28 -18.64 -5.51 -16.51
CA GLY A 28 -17.90 -6.29 -17.53
C GLY A 28 -17.22 -5.46 -18.62
N LYS A 29 -17.17 -4.13 -18.47
CA LYS A 29 -16.47 -3.23 -19.40
C LYS A 29 -15.30 -2.55 -18.69
N HIS A 30 -14.19 -2.36 -19.41
CA HIS A 30 -13.03 -1.61 -18.93
C HIS A 30 -13.25 -0.10 -19.11
N TYR A 31 -13.01 0.67 -18.05
CA TYR A 31 -13.13 2.12 -18.02
C TYR A 31 -11.80 2.84 -17.77
N GLY A 32 -10.72 2.10 -17.58
CA GLY A 32 -9.40 2.68 -17.34
C GLY A 32 -8.27 1.68 -17.54
N LEU A 33 -7.05 2.21 -17.48
CA LEU A 33 -5.82 1.43 -17.45
C LEU A 33 -5.19 1.58 -16.07
N PRO A 34 -5.04 0.48 -15.30
CA PRO A 34 -4.29 0.52 -14.05
C PRO A 34 -2.82 0.89 -14.34
N LEU A 35 -2.34 1.96 -13.72
CA LEU A 35 -0.96 2.44 -13.87
C LEU A 35 -0.08 2.01 -12.69
N ALA A 36 -0.60 2.16 -11.48
CA ALA A 36 0.08 1.78 -10.24
C ALA A 36 -0.94 1.29 -9.21
N MET A 37 -0.49 0.41 -8.32
CA MET A 37 -1.22 0.01 -7.13
C MET A 37 -0.35 0.31 -5.92
N THR A 38 -0.90 1.10 -5.00
CA THR A 38 -0.28 1.36 -3.70
C THR A 38 -1.03 0.54 -2.66
N ILE A 39 -0.29 -0.28 -1.91
CA ILE A 39 -0.86 -1.07 -0.81
C ILE A 39 -0.19 -0.66 0.51
N PRO A 40 -0.95 -0.48 1.59
CA PRO A 40 -0.36 -0.32 2.91
C PRO A 40 0.29 -1.64 3.33
N VAL A 41 1.52 -1.56 3.81
CA VAL A 41 2.26 -2.72 4.34
C VAL A 41 2.66 -2.47 5.78
N PHE A 42 2.68 -3.54 6.57
CA PHE A 42 3.22 -3.49 7.91
C PHE A 42 4.75 -3.60 7.86
N ILE A 43 5.44 -2.60 8.40
CA ILE A 43 6.90 -2.55 8.48
C ILE A 43 7.28 -2.40 9.95
N TYR A 44 8.33 -3.09 10.39
CA TYR A 44 8.82 -3.04 11.76
C TYR A 44 10.34 -3.11 11.84
N ARG A 45 10.90 -2.63 12.96
CA ARG A 45 12.33 -2.67 13.26
C ARG A 45 12.65 -3.90 14.12
N LYS A 46 13.26 -4.92 13.49
CA LYS A 46 13.64 -6.17 14.16
C LYS A 46 14.50 -5.96 15.40
N ASP A 47 15.48 -5.07 15.33
CA ASP A 47 16.38 -4.77 16.44
C ASP A 47 15.67 -4.10 17.64
N LEU A 48 14.64 -3.28 17.39
CA LEU A 48 13.82 -2.71 18.46
C LEU A 48 12.91 -3.76 19.09
N PHE A 49 12.37 -4.68 18.28
CA PHE A 49 11.58 -5.81 18.77
C PHE A 49 12.43 -6.74 19.65
N GLU A 50 13.62 -7.11 19.20
CA GLU A 50 14.58 -7.93 19.96
C GLU A 50 14.98 -7.27 21.28
N LYS A 51 15.34 -5.97 21.25
CA LYS A 51 15.66 -5.20 22.48
C LYS A 51 14.49 -5.11 23.46
N ALA A 52 13.26 -5.05 22.95
CA ALA A 52 12.05 -5.05 23.76
C ALA A 52 11.59 -6.46 24.16
N GLY A 53 12.28 -7.54 23.75
CA GLY A 53 11.85 -8.92 23.98
C GLY A 53 10.48 -9.23 23.36
N ILE A 54 10.29 -8.84 22.10
CA ILE A 54 9.11 -9.14 21.29
C ILE A 54 9.52 -10.18 20.25
N ASP A 55 9.29 -11.45 20.56
CA ASP A 55 9.86 -12.57 19.80
C ASP A 55 8.97 -13.03 18.63
N LYS A 56 7.76 -12.45 18.51
CA LYS A 56 6.79 -12.77 17.47
C LYS A 56 6.31 -11.50 16.79
N VAL A 57 6.23 -11.55 15.47
CA VAL A 57 5.56 -10.51 14.68
C VAL A 57 4.06 -10.58 14.99
N PRO A 58 3.42 -9.47 15.39
CA PRO A 58 1.98 -9.43 15.60
C PRO A 58 1.20 -9.86 14.36
N VAL A 59 0.22 -10.73 14.54
CA VAL A 59 -0.70 -11.18 13.48
C VAL A 59 -2.15 -10.77 13.75
N THR A 60 -2.41 -10.19 14.92
CA THR A 60 -3.69 -9.58 15.27
C THR A 60 -3.53 -8.11 15.66
N TRP A 61 -4.62 -7.34 15.60
CA TRP A 61 -4.62 -5.94 16.01
C TRP A 61 -4.31 -5.76 17.51
N ASP A 62 -4.77 -6.68 18.36
CA ASP A 62 -4.50 -6.61 19.80
C ASP A 62 -3.02 -6.84 20.09
N GLU A 63 -2.39 -7.82 19.44
CA GLU A 63 -0.94 -8.05 19.53
C GLU A 63 -0.14 -6.85 19.01
N TYR A 64 -0.62 -6.23 17.91
CA TYR A 64 0.02 -5.04 17.34
C TYR A 64 -0.03 -3.87 18.33
N VAL A 65 -1.19 -3.61 18.94
CA VAL A 65 -1.34 -2.56 19.95
C VAL A 65 -0.47 -2.85 21.19
N ALA A 66 -0.38 -4.10 21.62
CA ALA A 66 0.46 -4.49 22.74
C ALA A 66 1.96 -4.27 22.44
N ALA A 67 2.42 -4.69 21.26
CA ALA A 67 3.79 -4.46 20.80
C ALA A 67 4.10 -2.95 20.69
N ALA A 68 3.18 -2.17 20.12
CA ALA A 68 3.33 -0.73 19.99
C ALA A 68 3.45 -0.05 21.37
N LYS A 69 2.57 -0.38 22.32
CA LYS A 69 2.67 0.14 23.70
C LYS A 69 3.99 -0.23 24.37
N LYS A 70 4.50 -1.45 24.13
CA LYS A 70 5.77 -1.91 24.68
C LYS A 70 6.99 -1.18 24.12
N LEU A 71 6.93 -0.80 22.84
CA LEU A 71 8.01 -0.07 22.15
C LEU A 71 7.99 1.43 22.41
N HIS A 72 6.86 1.98 22.81
CA HIS A 72 6.70 3.42 22.94
C HIS A 72 7.53 4.00 24.10
N SER A 73 8.30 5.04 23.79
CA SER A 73 9.10 5.81 24.76
C SER A 73 9.22 7.27 24.28
N SER A 74 10.00 8.09 24.99
CA SER A 74 10.30 9.46 24.56
C SER A 74 11.01 9.52 23.21
N ASP A 75 11.79 8.50 22.87
CA ASP A 75 12.68 8.50 21.70
C ASP A 75 12.16 7.57 20.59
N VAL A 76 11.17 6.72 20.90
CA VAL A 76 10.63 5.71 19.98
C VAL A 76 9.11 5.82 19.90
N ALA A 77 8.59 6.09 18.70
CA ALA A 77 7.18 5.90 18.41
C ALA A 77 6.87 4.40 18.33
N GLY A 78 5.88 3.94 19.12
CA GLY A 78 5.52 2.53 19.19
C GLY A 78 4.78 2.03 17.94
N ASN A 79 4.16 2.94 17.20
CA ASN A 79 3.57 2.71 15.90
C ASN A 79 4.20 3.63 14.87
N THR A 80 4.12 3.24 13.60
CA THR A 80 4.44 4.10 12.48
C THR A 80 3.33 3.97 11.46
N LEU A 81 2.85 5.11 10.97
CA LEU A 81 2.07 5.18 9.77
C LEU A 81 3.03 5.65 8.67
N CYS A 82 3.43 4.75 7.77
CA CYS A 82 4.20 5.11 6.60
C CYS A 82 3.27 5.80 5.60
N LEU A 83 2.84 7.01 5.92
CA LEU A 83 2.33 7.92 4.91
C LEU A 83 3.48 8.19 3.95
N GLY A 84 3.30 7.93 2.66
CA GLY A 84 4.26 8.40 1.67
C GLY A 84 4.41 9.92 1.83
N GLY A 85 5.54 10.49 1.39
CA GLY A 85 5.71 11.96 1.41
C GLY A 85 4.53 12.70 0.75
N GLN A 86 3.87 12.06 -0.21
CA GLN A 86 2.64 12.49 -0.88
C GLN A 86 1.36 12.31 -0.03
N ASP A 87 1.28 11.30 0.86
CA ASP A 87 0.14 11.12 1.76
C ASP A 87 0.21 12.04 3.00
N ALA A 88 1.43 12.48 3.36
CA ALA A 88 1.66 13.45 4.43
C ALA A 88 1.51 14.90 3.97
N HIS A 89 1.69 15.17 2.67
CA HIS A 89 1.35 16.46 2.06
C HIS A 89 -0.11 16.43 1.63
N MET A 90 -0.96 17.15 2.37
CA MET A 90 -2.36 17.41 2.02
C MET A 90 -2.53 18.21 0.69
N SER A 91 -1.49 18.40 -0.13
CA SER A 91 -1.57 19.17 -1.37
C SER A 91 -2.34 18.47 -2.48
N GLY A 92 -2.62 17.16 -2.34
CA GLY A 92 -3.57 16.47 -3.23
C GLY A 92 -3.14 16.43 -4.70
N ASP A 93 -1.84 16.61 -4.96
CA ASP A 93 -1.30 16.56 -6.31
C ASP A 93 -1.17 15.08 -6.74
N TRP A 94 -2.20 14.62 -7.45
CA TRP A 94 -2.13 13.50 -8.38
C TRP A 94 -1.63 13.97 -9.74
#